data_AF-A0A482Y697-F1
#
_entry.id   AF-A0A482Y697-F1
#
_cell.length_a   1.000
_cell.length_b   1.000
_cell.length_c   1.000
_cell.angle_alpha   90.00
_cell.angle_beta   90.00
_cell.angle_gamma   90.00
#
_symmetry.space_group_name_H-M   'P 1'
#
loop_
_entity.id
_entity.type
_entity.pdbx_description
1 polymer ?
#
loop_
_entity_poly.entity_id
_entity_poly.type
_entity_poly.pdbx_seq_one_letter_code
_entity_poly.pdbx_strand_id
1 'polypeptide(L)' 'MTVPSDANTKRIKALVQNHVELGDTVEVRSEERTEDRMMDVTGEVTGLEPAYLELDGRSLAEGSVRYDEINSVSILESS' A
#
# COMPACT_ATOMS: atom_id res chain seq x y z
N MET A 1 -2.84 7.25 7.08
CA MET A 1 -1.54 7.08 7.76
C MET A 1 -0.38 7.44 6.84
N THR A 2 0.62 8.20 7.31
CA THR A 2 1.82 8.54 6.52
C THR A 2 3.01 7.72 7.00
N VAL A 3 3.79 7.18 6.06
CA VAL A 3 4.99 6.39 6.34
C VAL A 3 6.19 7.35 6.47
N PRO A 4 7.03 7.21 7.52
CA PRO A 4 8.26 8.00 7.62
C PRO A 4 9.22 7.64 6.48
N SER A 5 9.80 8.62 5.80
CA SER A 5 10.76 8.39 4.69
C SER A 5 12.06 7.67 5.11
N ASP A 6 12.35 7.59 6.41
CA ASP A 6 13.49 6.85 6.97
C ASP A 6 13.08 5.46 7.51
N ALA A 7 11.80 5.08 7.40
CA ALA A 7 11.34 3.79 7.86
C ALA A 7 11.81 2.69 6.91
N ASN A 8 12.53 1.71 7.45
CA ASN A 8 12.91 0.51 6.68
C ASN A 8 11.66 -0.33 6.36
N THR A 9 11.68 -1.10 5.26
CA THR A 9 10.57 -1.90 4.72
C THR A 9 9.82 -2.71 5.79
N LYS A 10 10.54 -3.31 6.76
CA LYS A 10 9.93 -4.07 7.87
C LYS A 10 9.03 -3.22 8.77
N ARG A 11 9.43 -1.98 9.03
CA ARG A 11 8.66 -1.03 9.85
C ARG A 11 7.46 -0.51 9.07
N ILE A 12 7.63 -0.22 7.78
CA ILE A 12 6.53 0.18 6.90
C ILE A 12 5.47 -0.92 6.86
N LYS A 13 5.89 -2.16 6.62
CA LYS A 13 5.03 -3.34 6.66
C LYS A 13 4.23 -3.43 7.95
N ALA A 14 4.90 -3.35 9.10
CA ALA A 14 4.22 -3.47 10.40
C ALA A 14 3.18 -2.36 10.60
N LEU A 15 3.48 -1.13 10.15
CA LEU A 15 2.52 -0.02 10.19
C LEU A 15 1.33 -0.29 9.29
N VAL A 16 1.55 -0.70 8.04
CA VAL A 16 0.48 -0.96 7.08
C VAL A 16 -0.39 -2.12 7.57
N GLN A 17 0.20 -3.25 7.97
CA GLN A 17 -0.53 -4.40 8.50
C GLN A 17 -1.29 -4.11 9.80
N ASN A 18 -0.87 -3.11 10.58
CA ASN A 18 -1.61 -2.66 11.76
C ASN A 18 -2.70 -1.64 11.41
N HIS A 19 -2.57 -0.96 10.28
CA HIS A 19 -3.49 0.07 9.84
C HIS A 19 -4.63 -0.50 8.98
N VAL A 20 -4.38 -1.51 8.16
CA VAL A 20 -5.34 -2.06 7.19
C VAL A 20 -5.68 -3.51 7.55
N GLU A 21 -6.93 -3.90 7.32
CA GLU A 21 -7.38 -5.28 7.47
C GLU A 21 -7.76 -5.90 6.11
N LEU A 22 -7.90 -7.23 6.07
CA LEU A 22 -8.38 -7.90 4.86
C LEU A 22 -9.85 -7.50 4.61
N GLY A 23 -10.15 -7.05 3.39
CA GLY A 23 -11.45 -6.52 2.99
C GLY A 23 -11.58 -5.00 3.10
N ASP A 24 -10.59 -4.28 3.64
CA ASP A 24 -10.59 -2.82 3.61
C ASP A 24 -10.28 -2.31 2.22
N THR A 25 -11.01 -1.30 1.76
CA THR A 25 -10.61 -0.53 0.58
C THR A 25 -9.62 0.55 0.98
N VAL A 26 -8.43 0.54 0.39
CA VAL A 26 -7.36 1.47 0.73
C VAL A 26 -6.83 2.19 -0.50
N GLU A 27 -6.42 3.44 -0.29
CA GLU A 27 -5.66 4.24 -1.22
C GLU A 27 -4.20 4.27 -0.77
N VAL A 28 -3.32 3.77 -1.63
CA VAL A 28 -1.89 3.68 -1.41
C VAL A 28 -1.20 4.67 -2.34
N ARG A 29 -0.46 5.60 -1.74
CA ARG A 29 0.35 6.56 -2.47
C ARG A 29 1.78 6.06 -2.56
N SER A 30 2.25 5.83 -3.78
CA SER A 30 3.59 5.27 -4.04
C SER A 30 4.56 6.34 -4.53
N GLU A 31 5.84 6.23 -4.15
CA GLU A 31 6.90 7.13 -4.64
C GLU A 31 7.57 6.64 -5.94
N GLU A 32 7.08 5.55 -6.56
CA GLU A 32 7.77 4.96 -7.71
C GLU A 32 7.97 6.00 -8.82
N ARG A 33 9.25 6.25 -9.08
CA ARG A 33 9.79 7.24 -10.02
C ARG A 33 9.64 6.74 -11.44
N THR A 34 8.42 6.61 -11.93
CA THR A 34 8.21 6.72 -13.38
C THR A 34 7.89 8.18 -13.64
N GLU A 35 8.89 8.88 -14.18
CA GLU A 35 8.92 10.28 -14.59
C GLU A 35 7.53 10.95 -14.63
N ASP A 36 7.28 11.83 -13.65
CA ASP A 36 6.24 12.87 -13.61
C ASP A 36 4.84 12.57 -13.01
N ARG A 37 4.53 11.38 -12.48
CA ARG A 37 3.25 11.19 -11.73
C ARG A 37 3.39 10.34 -10.48
N MET A 38 3.08 10.94 -9.32
CA MET A 38 2.60 10.18 -8.16
C MET A 38 1.41 9.33 -8.63
N MET A 39 1.52 8.02 -8.52
CA MET A 39 0.41 7.11 -8.79
C MET A 39 -0.24 6.76 -7.46
N ASP A 40 -1.44 7.30 -7.25
CA ASP A 40 -2.34 6.88 -6.21
C ASP A 40 -3.02 5.57 -6.67
N VAL A 41 -2.76 4.47 -5.97
CA VAL A 41 -3.31 3.15 -6.27
C VAL A 41 -4.42 2.87 -5.27
N THR A 42 -5.64 2.63 -5.75
CA THR A 42 -6.79 2.30 -4.91
C THR A 42 -7.21 0.85 -5.14
N GLY A 43 -7.44 0.10 -4.07
CA GLY A 43 -7.98 -1.25 -4.16
C GLY A 43 -8.37 -1.85 -2.81
N GLU A 44 -9.11 -2.94 -2.85
CA GLU A 44 -9.48 -3.73 -1.66
C GLU A 44 -8.29 -4.59 -1.23
N VAL A 45 -7.95 -4.58 0.06
CA VAL A 45 -6.89 -5.43 0.60
C VAL A 45 -7.36 -6.87 0.63
N THR A 46 -6.89 -7.67 -0.32
CA THR A 46 -7.22 -9.11 -0.40
C THR A 46 -6.16 -9.98 0.25
N GLY A 47 -4.95 -9.45 0.46
CA GLY A 47 -3.82 -10.20 0.99
C GLY A 47 -2.74 -9.30 1.60
N LEU A 48 -2.08 -9.80 2.64
CA LEU A 48 -1.01 -9.12 3.37
C LEU A 48 0.29 -9.92 3.22
N GLU A 49 0.85 -9.90 2.02
CA GLU A 49 2.03 -10.69 1.66
C GLU A 49 3.29 -10.20 2.39
N PRO A 50 4.36 -11.01 2.51
CA PRO A 50 5.54 -10.62 3.27
C PRO A 50 6.33 -9.47 2.64
N ALA A 51 6.21 -9.27 1.32
CA ALA A 51 6.97 -8.30 0.53
C ALA A 51 6.10 -7.17 -0.07
N TYR A 52 4.78 -7.36 -0.18
CA TYR A 52 3.87 -6.41 -0.80
C TYR A 52 2.47 -6.50 -0.19
N LEU A 53 1.66 -5.47 -0.41
CA LEU A 53 0.24 -5.44 -0.10
C LEU A 53 -0.54 -5.88 -1.33
N GLU A 54 -1.36 -6.92 -1.18
CA GLU A 54 -2.21 -7.40 -2.26
C GLU A 54 -3.51 -6.60 -2.32
N LEU A 55 -3.80 -6.02 -3.48
CA LEU A 55 -4.99 -5.22 -3.73
C LEU A 55 -5.84 -5.88 -4.84
N ASP A 56 -7.14 -5.95 -4.65
CA ASP A 56 -8.14 -6.46 -5.61
C ASP A 56 -7.86 -7.91 -6.08
N GLY A 57 -7.14 -8.70 -5.29
CA GLY A 57 -6.72 -10.06 -5.65
C GLY A 57 -5.65 -10.11 -6.74
N ARG A 58 -4.95 -9.00 -6.99
CA ARG A 58 -3.99 -8.87 -8.09
C ARG A 58 -2.57 -9.10 -7.62
N SER A 59 -1.73 -9.68 -8.45
CA SER A 59 -0.31 -9.80 -8.15
C SER A 59 0.41 -8.44 -8.16
N LEU A 60 1.64 -8.38 -7.65
CA LEU A 60 2.48 -7.17 -7.72
C LEU A 60 2.58 -6.59 -9.15
N ALA A 61 2.69 -7.45 -10.16
CA ALA A 61 2.79 -7.02 -11.56
C ALA A 61 1.46 -6.51 -12.15
N GLU A 62 0.34 -6.72 -11.45
CA GLU A 62 -1.01 -6.50 -11.95
C GLU A 62 -1.75 -5.37 -11.21
N GLY A 63 -1.16 -4.81 -10.15
CA GLY A 63 -1.73 -3.67 -9.42
C GLY A 63 -1.42 -3.62 -7.92
N SER A 64 -0.77 -4.64 -7.36
CA SER A 64 -0.38 -4.65 -5.94
C SER A 64 0.88 -3.82 -5.67
N VAL A 65 1.10 -3.42 -4.42
CA VAL A 65 2.11 -2.39 -4.06
C VAL A 65 3.13 -2.91 -3.06
N ARG A 66 4.42 -2.70 -3.30
CA ARG A 66 5.47 -3.07 -2.33
C ARG A 66 5.50 -2.12 -1.16
N TYR A 67 5.69 -2.65 0.06
CA TYR A 67 5.80 -1.82 1.26
C TYR A 67 6.91 -0.78 1.22
N ASP A 68 8.01 -1.07 0.52
CA ASP A 68 9.14 -0.12 0.40
C ASP A 68 8.80 1.11 -0.46
N GLU A 69 7.77 1.00 -1.30
CA GLU A 69 7.35 2.04 -2.24
C GLU A 69 6.19 2.88 -1.67
N ILE A 70 5.59 2.43 -0.57
CA ILE A 70 4.45 3.07 0.09
C ILE A 70 4.91 4.31 0.86
N ASN A 71 4.45 5.48 0.40
CA ASN A 71 4.61 6.74 1.11
C ASN A 71 3.49 6.97 2.14
N SER A 72 2.25 6.67 1.76
CA SER A 72 1.10 6.81 2.65
C SER A 72 -0.01 5.83 2.27
N VAL A 73 -0.79 5.42 3.27
CA VAL A 73 -1.97 4.57 3.10
C VAL A 73 -3.15 5.24 3.79
N SER A 74 -4.27 5.35 3.08
CA SER A 74 -5.53 5.89 3.61
C SER A 74 -6.63 4.85 3.40
N ILE A 75 -7.36 4.51 4.45
CA ILE A 75 -8.54 3.64 4.33
C ILE A 75 -9.68 4.49 3.76
N LEU A 76 -10.29 4.01 2.69
CA LEU A 76 -11.50 4.59 2.10
C LEU A 76 -12.69 3.88 2.74
N GLU A 77 -13.18 4.40 3.86
CA GLU A 77 -14.42 3.92 4.45
C GLU A 77 -15.57 4.20 3.46
N SER A 78 -16.26 3.14 3.02
CA SER A 78 -17.46 3.28 2.21
C SER A 78 -18.57 3.85 3.09
N SER A 79 -18.89 5.12 2.86
CA SER A 79 -19.88 5.89 3.61
C SER A 79 -21.33 5.42 3.40
#